data_AF-A0A1F8WYQ7-F1
#
_entry.id   AF-A0A1F8WYQ7-F1
#
_cell.length_a   1.000
_cell.length_b   1.000
_cell.length_c   1.000
_cell.angle_alpha   90.00
_cell.angle_beta   90.00
_cell.angle_gamma   90.00
#
_symmetry.space_group_name_H-M   'P 1'
#
loop_
_entity.id
_entity.type
_entity.pdbx_description
1 polymer ?
#
loop_
_entity_poly.entity_id
_entity_poly.type
_entity_poly.pdbx_seq_one_letter_code
_entity_poly.pdbx_strand_id
1 'polypeptide(L)'
;MSNNNYRFSIVRRELEKYALVAFIDLLGTRNLYASTLAEEQADNALNVLLGEFDIKFSEHFSEKEIIKKNFDVSVFADSIVISERLRTPRIVARLVDFLLDYQEDLYLNRDLPSRAIITTCSFFSLKLTDVSDNSILSPRCNTSVSLCGGKGIIDADSNLKGLPMGVYVISSIEKRLSADQKMRAVPVQGEELLFIKKNTDIFRYLR
;
A
#
# COMPACT_ATOMS: atom_id res chain seq x y z
N MET A 1 -24.61 10.77 19.28
CA MET A 1 -24.88 10.28 17.91
C MET A 1 -25.42 11.45 17.11
N SER A 2 -24.63 12.01 16.19
CA SER A 2 -25.05 13.14 15.34
C SER A 2 -25.89 12.63 14.17
N ASN A 3 -27.16 13.03 14.11
CA ASN A 3 -28.03 12.83 12.95
C ASN A 3 -27.51 13.69 11.80
N ASN A 4 -26.67 13.13 10.93
CA ASN A 4 -26.27 13.80 9.71
C ASN A 4 -27.17 13.33 8.57
N ASN A 5 -27.99 14.25 8.04
CA ASN A 5 -28.82 14.08 6.86
C ASN A 5 -27.95 14.11 5.58
N TYR A 6 -27.22 13.03 5.30
CA TYR A 6 -26.57 12.84 4.00
C TYR A 6 -27.53 12.11 3.05
N ARG A 7 -27.55 12.52 1.77
CA ARG A 7 -28.30 11.83 0.69
C ARG A 7 -27.56 10.61 0.11
N PHE A 8 -26.64 10.04 0.88
CA PHE A 8 -25.76 8.97 0.46
C PHE A 8 -25.31 8.15 1.66
N SER A 9 -25.05 6.86 1.44
CA SER A 9 -24.46 5.98 2.45
C SER A 9 -22.95 6.26 2.53
N ILE A 10 -22.48 6.47 3.75
CA ILE A 10 -21.06 6.57 4.04
C ILE A 10 -20.63 5.24 4.65
N VAL A 11 -19.78 4.49 3.96
CA VAL A 11 -19.00 3.44 4.61
C VAL A 11 -17.86 4.13 5.36
N ARG A 12 -18.16 4.59 6.57
CA ARG A 12 -17.17 5.12 7.50
C ARG A 12 -16.49 3.93 8.13
N ARG A 13 -15.25 3.65 7.73
CA ARG A 13 -14.47 2.63 8.42
C ARG A 13 -13.79 3.30 9.58
N GLU A 14 -14.12 2.81 10.77
CA GLU A 14 -13.80 3.43 12.04
C GLU A 14 -12.30 3.73 12.14
N LEU A 15 -12.03 4.78 12.90
CA LEU A 15 -10.71 5.23 13.28
C LEU A 15 -10.00 4.10 14.05
N GLU A 16 -9.38 3.18 13.33
CA GLU A 16 -8.60 2.11 13.93
C GLU A 16 -7.33 2.76 14.48
N LYS A 17 -7.24 2.84 15.81
CA LYS A 17 -6.07 3.43 16.49
C LYS A 17 -4.78 2.65 16.22
N TYR A 18 -4.90 1.39 15.82
CA TYR A 18 -3.79 0.45 15.60
C TYR A 18 -4.02 -0.41 14.35
N ALA A 19 -4.45 0.22 13.24
CA ALA A 19 -4.58 -0.46 11.96
C ALA A 19 -3.20 -0.97 11.50
N LEU A 20 -3.14 -2.18 10.95
CA LEU A 20 -1.97 -2.63 10.23
C LEU A 20 -1.99 -2.03 8.81
N VAL A 21 -0.99 -1.24 8.49
CA VAL A 21 -0.85 -0.57 7.20
C VAL A 21 0.49 -0.93 6.58
N ALA A 22 0.47 -1.32 5.30
CA ALA A 22 1.63 -1.28 4.43
C ALA A 22 1.53 -0.03 3.54
N PHE A 23 2.54 0.82 3.62
CA PHE A 23 2.67 2.03 2.81
C PHE A 23 3.84 1.85 1.84
N ILE A 24 3.59 2.07 0.56
CA ILE A 24 4.56 1.96 -0.53
C ILE A 24 4.78 3.36 -1.09
N ASP A 25 6.00 3.86 -1.00
CA ASP A 25 6.47 5.08 -1.64
C ASP A 25 7.12 4.73 -2.98
N LEU A 26 6.52 5.21 -4.07
CA LEU A 26 6.92 4.97 -5.45
C LEU A 26 7.79 6.13 -5.92
N LEU A 27 9.10 5.92 -5.84
CA LEU A 27 10.10 6.93 -6.11
C LEU A 27 10.16 7.21 -7.61
N GLY A 28 10.17 8.49 -7.99
CA GLY A 28 10.33 8.88 -9.39
C GLY A 28 9.11 8.61 -10.27
N THR A 29 7.92 8.41 -9.70
CA THR A 29 6.64 8.29 -10.43
C THR A 29 6.34 9.47 -11.37
N ARG A 30 6.98 10.63 -11.17
CA ARG A 30 6.98 11.72 -12.16
C ARG A 30 7.38 11.25 -13.57
N ASN A 31 8.25 10.24 -13.68
CA ASN A 31 8.65 9.66 -14.96
C ASN A 31 7.49 8.94 -15.66
N LEU A 32 6.55 8.33 -14.91
CA LEU A 32 5.33 7.74 -15.47
C LEU A 32 4.43 8.80 -16.11
N TYR A 33 4.54 10.05 -15.65
CA TYR A 33 3.81 11.21 -16.14
C TYR A 33 4.64 12.09 -17.09
N ALA A 34 5.79 11.62 -17.57
CA ALA A 34 6.68 12.43 -18.41
C ALA A 34 6.19 12.60 -19.85
N SER A 35 5.30 11.72 -20.34
CA SER A 35 4.68 11.88 -21.67
C SER A 35 3.80 13.13 -21.70
N THR A 36 3.69 13.79 -22.86
CA THR A 36 2.73 14.89 -23.06
C THR A 36 1.31 14.38 -23.37
N LEU A 37 1.15 13.07 -23.59
CA LEU A 37 -0.13 12.44 -23.91
C LEU A 37 -0.75 11.82 -22.67
N ALA A 38 -1.90 12.36 -22.24
CA ALA A 38 -2.59 11.90 -21.04
C ALA A 38 -3.03 10.43 -21.10
N GLU A 39 -3.40 9.93 -22.29
CA GLU A 39 -3.77 8.51 -22.48
C GLU A 39 -2.59 7.58 -22.23
N GLU A 40 -1.40 7.93 -22.74
CA GLU A 40 -0.18 7.15 -22.55
C GLU A 40 0.26 7.16 -21.07
N GLN A 41 0.13 8.30 -20.39
CA GLN A 41 0.36 8.38 -18.94
C GLN A 41 -0.61 7.47 -18.17
N ALA A 42 -1.88 7.46 -18.56
CA ALA A 42 -2.91 6.65 -17.92
C ALA A 42 -2.66 5.15 -18.16
N ASP A 43 -2.29 4.76 -19.37
CA ASP A 43 -1.95 3.38 -19.71
C ASP A 43 -0.67 2.91 -19.00
N ASN A 44 0.33 3.77 -18.88
CA ASN A 44 1.53 3.46 -18.11
C ASN A 44 1.20 3.29 -16.63
N ALA A 45 0.44 4.20 -16.02
CA ALA A 45 0.01 4.05 -14.63
C ALA A 45 -0.84 2.79 -14.42
N LEU A 46 -1.75 2.48 -15.35
CA LEU A 46 -2.60 1.29 -15.25
C LEU A 46 -1.78 -0.01 -15.38
N ASN A 47 -0.99 -0.13 -16.44
CA ASN A 47 -0.32 -1.39 -16.76
C ASN A 47 0.93 -1.63 -15.89
N VAL A 48 1.72 -0.57 -15.65
CA VAL A 48 3.00 -0.68 -14.92
C VAL A 48 2.77 -0.70 -13.42
N LEU A 49 1.88 0.17 -12.91
CA LEU A 49 1.66 0.26 -11.47
C LEU A 49 0.59 -0.72 -11.00
N LEU A 50 -0.62 -0.58 -11.53
CA LEU A 50 -1.80 -1.27 -11.00
C LEU A 50 -1.91 -2.70 -11.49
N GLY A 51 -1.52 -2.97 -12.74
CA GLY A 51 -1.50 -4.32 -13.31
C GLY A 51 -0.53 -5.23 -12.57
N GLU A 52 0.73 -4.79 -12.41
CA GLU A 52 1.73 -5.57 -11.67
C GLU A 52 1.38 -5.69 -10.18
N PHE A 53 0.80 -4.64 -9.58
CA PHE A 53 0.29 -4.72 -8.22
C PHE A 53 -0.77 -5.82 -8.10
N ASP A 54 -1.76 -5.86 -8.99
CA ASP A 54 -2.85 -6.84 -8.95
C ASP A 54 -2.33 -8.29 -9.11
N ILE A 55 -1.40 -8.50 -10.05
CA ILE A 55 -0.76 -9.81 -10.28
C ILE A 55 0.00 -10.25 -9.03
N LYS A 56 0.94 -9.44 -8.53
CA LYS A 56 1.76 -9.79 -7.36
C LYS A 56 0.95 -9.91 -6.09
N PHE A 57 -0.05 -9.05 -5.90
CA PHE A 57 -0.93 -9.15 -4.75
C PHE A 57 -1.72 -10.47 -4.79
N SER A 58 -2.24 -10.86 -5.96
CA SER A 58 -3.01 -12.10 -6.10
C SER A 58 -2.17 -13.38 -5.97
N GLU A 59 -0.89 -13.35 -6.34
CA GLU A 59 0.06 -14.45 -6.09
C GLU A 59 0.25 -14.71 -4.58
N HIS A 60 0.29 -13.64 -3.79
CA HIS A 60 0.50 -13.71 -2.34
C HIS A 60 -0.78 -13.84 -1.54
N PHE A 61 -1.94 -13.45 -2.10
CA PHE A 61 -3.26 -13.48 -1.47
C PHE A 61 -4.29 -14.18 -2.38
N SER A 62 -4.68 -15.41 -2.04
CA SER A 62 -5.60 -16.21 -2.87
C SER A 62 -7.04 -15.70 -2.87
N GLU A 63 -7.81 -15.93 -3.93
CA GLU A 63 -9.24 -15.56 -4.02
C GLU A 63 -10.15 -16.14 -2.92
N LYS A 64 -9.76 -17.27 -2.31
CA LYS A 64 -10.49 -17.87 -1.17
C LYS A 64 -10.45 -16.99 0.07
N GLU A 65 -9.36 -16.25 0.24
CA GLU A 65 -9.35 -15.09 1.11
C GLU A 65 -10.03 -14.00 0.31
N ILE A 66 -11.22 -13.58 0.72
CA ILE A 66 -11.96 -12.62 -0.09
C ILE A 66 -11.18 -11.29 -0.04
N ILE A 67 -10.27 -11.06 -0.99
CA ILE A 67 -9.30 -9.95 -1.02
C ILE A 67 -10.02 -8.62 -0.82
N LYS A 68 -11.16 -8.46 -1.52
CA LYS A 68 -12.06 -7.31 -1.45
C LYS A 68 -12.74 -7.10 -0.09
N LYS A 69 -12.74 -8.11 0.80
CA LYS A 69 -13.28 -8.02 2.16
C LYS A 69 -12.19 -7.91 3.22
N ASN A 70 -11.00 -8.44 2.94
CA ASN A 70 -9.90 -8.49 3.91
C ASN A 70 -8.98 -7.29 3.85
N PHE A 71 -8.92 -6.58 2.71
CA PHE A 71 -8.04 -5.43 2.53
C PHE A 71 -8.77 -4.22 1.99
N ASP A 72 -8.25 -3.04 2.34
CA ASP A 72 -8.46 -1.80 1.62
C ASP A 72 -7.16 -1.39 0.97
N VAL A 73 -7.19 -1.19 -0.35
CA VAL A 73 -6.07 -0.67 -1.12
C VAL A 73 -6.46 0.72 -1.61
N SER A 74 -5.63 1.71 -1.28
CA SER A 74 -5.81 3.10 -1.70
C SER A 74 -4.55 3.57 -2.41
N VAL A 75 -4.70 4.23 -3.56
CA VAL A 75 -3.59 4.73 -4.37
C VAL A 75 -3.63 6.25 -4.35
N PHE A 76 -2.50 6.88 -4.02
CA PHE A 76 -2.34 8.33 -3.93
C PHE A 76 -1.14 8.75 -4.76
N ALA A 77 -1.37 9.13 -6.03
CA ALA A 77 -0.32 9.59 -6.93
C ALA A 77 0.94 8.70 -6.92
N ASP A 78 1.92 9.04 -6.10
CA ASP A 78 3.20 8.39 -5.89
C ASP A 78 3.23 7.36 -4.75
N SER A 79 2.09 6.93 -4.22
CA SER A 79 2.05 5.93 -3.14
C SER A 79 0.87 4.99 -3.20
N ILE A 80 1.06 3.81 -2.61
CA ILE A 80 0.01 2.80 -2.41
C ILE A 80 -0.08 2.46 -0.93
N VAL A 81 -1.30 2.42 -0.42
CA VAL A 81 -1.62 2.12 0.98
C VAL A 81 -2.49 0.88 1.03
N ILE A 82 -2.03 -0.15 1.71
CA ILE A 82 -2.77 -1.39 1.97
C ILE A 82 -3.09 -1.43 3.47
N SER A 83 -4.37 -1.45 3.81
CA SER A 83 -4.84 -1.62 5.17
C SER A 83 -5.54 -2.97 5.32
N GLU A 84 -5.20 -3.71 6.37
CA GLU A 84 -5.95 -4.89 6.78
C GLU A 84 -7.32 -4.48 7.34
N ARG A 85 -8.39 -5.15 6.90
CA ARG A 85 -9.77 -4.95 7.37
C ARG A 85 -10.25 -6.07 8.28
N LEU A 86 -9.85 -7.30 7.96
CA LEU A 86 -10.19 -8.49 8.70
C LEU A 86 -8.88 -9.19 9.07
N ARG A 87 -8.79 -9.63 10.32
CA ARG A 87 -7.61 -10.33 10.82
C ARG A 87 -7.31 -11.54 9.94
N THR A 88 -6.17 -11.47 9.26
CA THR A 88 -5.65 -12.47 8.36
C THR A 88 -4.43 -13.12 9.01
N PRO A 89 -4.39 -14.47 9.11
CA PRO A 89 -3.25 -15.16 9.70
C PRO A 89 -1.95 -14.82 8.99
N ARG A 90 -0.89 -14.56 9.78
CA ARG A 90 0.47 -14.27 9.28
C ARG A 90 0.53 -13.08 8.29
N ILE A 91 -0.40 -12.13 8.41
CA ILE A 91 -0.50 -11.02 7.46
C ILE A 91 0.78 -10.21 7.29
N VAL A 92 1.51 -9.92 8.38
CA VAL A 92 2.75 -9.14 8.30
C VAL A 92 3.79 -9.88 7.47
N ALA A 93 3.97 -11.18 7.72
CA ALA A 93 4.91 -11.99 6.96
C ALA A 93 4.55 -12.01 5.47
N ARG A 94 3.27 -12.16 5.13
CA ARG A 94 2.82 -12.21 3.74
C ARG A 94 2.92 -10.85 3.04
N LEU A 95 2.62 -9.76 3.74
CA LEU A 95 2.85 -8.42 3.23
C LEU A 95 4.34 -8.16 2.98
N VAL A 96 5.23 -8.62 3.85
CA VAL A 96 6.68 -8.51 3.60
C VAL A 96 7.07 -9.22 2.31
N ASP A 97 6.64 -10.46 2.12
CA ASP A 97 7.00 -11.24 0.93
C ASP A 97 6.42 -10.60 -0.34
N PHE A 98 5.15 -10.20 -0.31
CA PHE A 98 4.51 -9.42 -1.37
C PHE A 98 5.30 -8.15 -1.71
N LEU A 99 5.65 -7.34 -0.71
CA LEU A 99 6.37 -6.08 -0.93
C LEU A 99 7.77 -6.32 -1.53
N LEU A 100 8.48 -7.34 -1.06
CA LEU A 100 9.80 -7.70 -1.58
C LEU A 100 9.75 -8.13 -3.05
N ASP A 101 8.70 -8.85 -3.46
CA ASP A 101 8.51 -9.30 -4.83
C ASP A 101 8.01 -8.18 -5.73
N TYR A 102 7.06 -7.37 -5.26
CA TYR A 102 6.55 -6.22 -5.99
C TYR A 102 7.65 -5.17 -6.22
N GLN A 103 8.48 -4.87 -5.21
CA GLN A 103 9.60 -3.93 -5.39
C GLN A 103 10.66 -4.44 -6.37
N GLU A 104 10.96 -5.73 -6.35
CA GLU A 104 11.90 -6.33 -7.31
C GLU A 104 11.37 -6.23 -8.74
N ASP A 105 10.08 -6.52 -8.95
CA ASP A 105 9.45 -6.45 -10.27
C ASP A 105 9.44 -5.01 -10.82
N LEU A 106 9.02 -4.06 -9.98
CA LEU A 106 9.05 -2.63 -10.33
C LEU A 106 10.46 -2.16 -10.69
N TYR A 107 11.47 -2.61 -9.96
CA TYR A 107 12.85 -2.19 -10.22
C TYR A 107 13.43 -2.84 -11.48
N LEU A 108 13.37 -4.16 -11.59
CA LEU A 108 14.02 -4.91 -12.67
C LEU A 108 13.31 -4.76 -14.02
N ASN A 109 11.98 -4.69 -14.02
CA ASN A 109 11.20 -4.70 -15.25
C ASN A 109 10.74 -3.29 -15.68
N ARG A 110 10.68 -2.34 -14.75
CA ARG A 110 10.01 -1.04 -14.96
C ARG A 110 10.86 0.18 -14.64
N ASP A 111 12.07 0.00 -14.13
CA ASP A 111 12.95 1.09 -13.65
C ASP A 111 12.23 2.05 -12.69
N LEU A 112 11.32 1.50 -11.88
CA LEU A 112 10.54 2.25 -10.91
C LEU A 112 11.00 1.90 -9.48
N PRO A 113 11.95 2.64 -8.92
CA PRO A 113 12.41 2.39 -7.56
C PRO A 113 11.29 2.65 -6.55
N SER A 114 11.25 1.86 -5.48
CA SER A 114 10.29 2.06 -4.40
C SER A 114 10.86 1.65 -3.06
N ARG A 115 10.26 2.20 -2.00
CA ARG A 115 10.51 1.82 -0.61
C ARG A 115 9.17 1.65 0.08
N ALA A 116 9.09 0.74 1.05
CA ALA A 116 7.83 0.40 1.68
C ALA A 116 8.02 0.16 3.16
N ILE A 117 7.03 0.53 3.95
CA ILE A 117 6.99 0.30 5.39
C ILE A 117 5.72 -0.43 5.78
N ILE A 118 5.85 -1.43 6.66
CA ILE A 118 4.72 -2.03 7.37
C ILE A 118 4.72 -1.50 8.80
N THR A 119 3.63 -0.85 9.17
CA THR A 119 3.47 -0.22 10.49
C THR A 119 2.09 -0.45 11.08
N THR A 120 1.96 -0.18 12.38
CA THR A 120 0.66 -0.08 13.05
C THR A 120 0.40 1.36 13.40
N CYS A 121 -0.71 1.90 12.92
CA CYS A 121 -0.95 3.33 13.06
C CYS A 121 -2.44 3.69 13.09
N SER A 122 -2.70 4.97 13.37
CA SER A 122 -4.06 5.51 13.25
C SER A 122 -4.41 5.72 11.79
N PHE A 123 -5.46 5.05 11.34
CA PHE A 123 -5.92 5.06 9.94
C PHE A 123 -7.44 5.26 9.88
N PHE A 124 -7.90 5.95 8.85
CA PHE A 124 -9.29 5.99 8.46
C PHE A 124 -9.44 5.82 6.95
N SER A 125 -10.54 5.18 6.56
CA SER A 125 -10.99 5.13 5.16
C SER A 125 -12.49 5.40 5.10
N LEU A 126 -12.88 6.19 4.11
CA LEU A 126 -14.23 6.65 3.92
C LEU A 126 -14.56 6.50 2.44
N LYS A 127 -15.47 5.58 2.15
CA LYS A 127 -15.93 5.31 0.79
C LYS A 127 -17.41 5.62 0.70
N LEU A 128 -17.80 6.39 -0.31
CA LEU A 128 -19.20 6.59 -0.62
C LEU A 128 -19.74 5.38 -1.37
N THR A 129 -20.85 4.82 -0.89
CA THR A 129 -21.59 3.76 -1.56
C THR A 129 -23.05 4.16 -1.68
N ASP A 130 -23.78 3.51 -2.60
CA ASP A 130 -25.24 3.67 -2.72
C ASP A 130 -25.68 5.14 -2.88
N VAL A 131 -24.85 5.92 -3.57
CA VAL A 131 -25.14 7.31 -3.87
C VAL A 131 -26.28 7.36 -4.89
N SER A 132 -27.29 8.19 -4.63
CA SER A 132 -28.40 8.39 -5.57
C SER A 132 -27.90 8.69 -6.98
N ASP A 133 -28.55 8.10 -7.99
CA ASP A 133 -28.24 8.33 -9.41
C ASP A 133 -28.33 9.81 -9.83
N ASN A 134 -29.08 10.63 -9.09
CA ASN A 134 -29.24 12.06 -9.36
C ASN A 134 -28.24 12.94 -8.59
N SER A 135 -27.29 12.34 -7.87
CA SER A 135 -26.25 13.06 -7.14
C SER A 135 -25.05 13.31 -8.03
N ILE A 136 -24.40 14.48 -7.88
CA ILE A 136 -23.08 14.74 -8.48
C ILE A 136 -22.02 13.75 -8.00
N LEU A 137 -22.23 13.10 -6.86
CA LEU A 137 -21.33 12.10 -6.30
C LEU A 137 -21.64 10.66 -6.80
N SER A 138 -22.55 10.51 -7.77
CA SER A 138 -22.92 9.20 -8.28
C SER A 138 -21.77 8.57 -9.08
N PRO A 139 -21.46 7.27 -8.86
CA PRO A 139 -20.53 6.52 -9.69
C PRO A 139 -20.92 6.51 -11.17
N ARG A 140 -22.21 6.64 -11.50
CA ARG A 140 -22.70 6.73 -12.89
C ARG A 140 -22.31 8.03 -13.59
N CYS A 141 -22.04 9.08 -12.82
CA CYS A 141 -21.48 10.34 -13.32
C CYS A 141 -19.94 10.32 -13.29
N ASN A 142 -19.34 9.12 -13.34
CA ASN A 142 -17.89 8.88 -13.22
C ASN A 142 -17.25 9.46 -11.96
N THR A 143 -18.05 9.78 -10.92
CA THR A 143 -17.55 10.37 -9.68
C THR A 143 -17.43 9.27 -8.63
N SER A 144 -16.20 8.98 -8.23
CA SER A 144 -15.91 8.10 -7.09
C SER A 144 -15.19 8.90 -6.01
N VAL A 145 -15.73 8.89 -4.79
CA VAL A 145 -15.10 9.55 -3.63
C VAL A 145 -14.64 8.47 -2.66
N SER A 146 -13.32 8.35 -2.57
CA SER A 146 -12.64 7.57 -1.54
C SER A 146 -11.66 8.50 -0.84
N LEU A 147 -11.78 8.62 0.47
CA LEU A 147 -10.86 9.39 1.30
C LEU A 147 -10.18 8.41 2.25
N CYS A 148 -8.87 8.36 2.22
CA CYS A 148 -8.09 7.66 3.24
C CYS A 148 -7.07 8.62 3.84
N GLY A 149 -6.75 8.42 5.10
CA GLY A 149 -5.89 9.33 5.83
C GLY A 149 -5.62 8.86 7.24
N GLY A 150 -4.92 9.70 7.99
CA GLY A 150 -4.58 9.45 9.38
C GLY A 150 -3.16 9.91 9.65
N LYS A 151 -2.88 10.27 10.92
CA LYS A 151 -1.53 10.62 11.35
C LYS A 151 -0.54 9.50 11.01
N GLY A 152 -1.02 8.26 11.04
CA GLY A 152 -0.24 7.09 10.71
C GLY A 152 0.34 7.04 9.30
N ILE A 153 -0.35 7.60 8.30
CA ILE A 153 0.17 7.66 6.92
C ILE A 153 1.28 8.70 6.82
N ILE A 154 1.09 9.85 7.47
CA ILE A 154 2.10 10.92 7.53
C ILE A 154 3.36 10.42 8.24
N ASP A 155 3.19 9.71 9.35
CA ASP A 155 4.30 9.11 10.09
C ASP A 155 5.00 8.02 9.25
N ALA A 156 4.24 7.20 8.50
CA ALA A 156 4.80 6.17 7.61
C ALA A 156 5.65 6.78 6.48
N ASP A 157 5.15 7.81 5.81
CA ASP A 157 5.89 8.57 4.79
C ASP A 157 7.15 9.23 5.38
N SER A 158 7.00 9.88 6.54
CA SER A 158 8.12 10.51 7.24
C SER A 158 9.22 9.52 7.63
N ASN A 159 8.85 8.33 8.10
CA ASN A 159 9.78 7.27 8.48
C ASN A 159 10.54 6.66 7.29
N LEU A 160 9.99 6.74 6.07
CA LEU A 160 10.68 6.29 4.86
C LEU A 160 11.62 7.35 4.29
N LYS A 161 11.45 8.61 4.66
CA LYS A 161 12.20 9.72 4.08
C LYS A 161 13.70 9.58 4.33
N GLY A 162 14.47 9.61 3.25
CA GLY A 162 15.93 9.48 3.28
C GLY A 162 16.43 8.05 3.39
N LEU A 163 15.54 7.07 3.61
CA LEU A 163 15.91 5.65 3.57
C LEU A 163 16.08 5.17 2.12
N PRO A 164 17.00 4.23 1.87
CA PRO A 164 17.18 3.61 0.57
C PRO A 164 15.97 2.75 0.19
N MET A 165 15.94 2.29 -1.06
CA MET A 165 14.97 1.29 -1.53
C MET A 165 14.97 0.07 -0.62
N GLY A 166 13.79 -0.47 -0.35
CA GLY A 166 13.65 -1.58 0.58
C GLY A 166 12.29 -1.74 1.21
N VAL A 167 12.14 -2.86 1.91
CA VAL A 167 10.98 -3.15 2.76
C VAL A 167 11.39 -3.01 4.22
N TYR A 168 10.67 -2.15 4.92
CA TYR A 168 10.88 -1.81 6.32
C TYR A 168 9.69 -2.27 7.16
N VAL A 169 9.95 -2.64 8.40
CA VAL A 169 8.93 -3.08 9.35
C VAL A 169 9.18 -2.37 10.67
N ILE A 170 8.16 -1.76 11.26
CA ILE A 170 8.31 -1.14 12.58
C ILE A 170 8.63 -2.20 13.63
N SER A 171 9.55 -1.90 14.54
CA SER A 171 10.07 -2.86 15.51
C SER A 171 8.98 -3.43 16.43
N SER A 172 7.93 -2.66 16.71
CA SER A 172 6.80 -3.09 17.55
C SER A 172 6.02 -4.29 17.00
N ILE A 173 6.12 -4.58 15.69
CA ILE A 173 5.47 -5.73 15.05
C ILE A 173 6.43 -6.84 14.63
N GLU A 174 7.71 -6.77 15.00
CA GLU A 174 8.73 -7.77 14.68
C GLU A 174 8.27 -9.21 15.01
N LYS A 175 7.59 -9.39 16.14
CA LYS A 175 7.11 -10.71 16.59
C LYS A 175 6.18 -11.39 15.58
N ARG A 176 5.54 -10.62 14.68
CA ARG A 176 4.62 -11.08 13.64
C ARG A 176 5.33 -11.55 12.35
N LEU A 177 6.64 -11.35 12.25
CA LEU A 177 7.47 -11.88 11.16
C LEU A 177 7.68 -13.39 11.27
N SER A 178 7.90 -14.04 10.13
CA SER A 178 8.34 -15.44 10.09
C SER A 178 9.76 -15.59 10.65
N ALA A 179 10.15 -16.81 11.01
CA ALA A 179 11.52 -17.07 11.51
C ALA A 179 12.58 -16.69 10.48
N ASP A 180 12.35 -17.03 9.20
CA ASP A 180 13.23 -16.66 8.09
C ASP A 180 13.36 -15.14 7.92
N GLN A 181 12.25 -14.42 7.95
CA GLN A 181 12.25 -12.95 7.84
C GLN A 181 12.98 -12.29 9.02
N LYS A 182 12.86 -12.84 10.23
CA LYS A 182 13.61 -12.35 11.40
C LYS A 182 15.11 -12.53 11.24
N MET A 183 15.55 -13.66 10.67
CA MET A 183 16.98 -13.88 10.39
C MET A 183 17.55 -12.89 9.36
N ARG A 184 16.68 -12.35 8.49
CA ARG A 184 17.04 -11.37 7.46
C ARG A 184 16.78 -9.92 7.85
N ALA A 185 16.19 -9.69 9.02
CA ALA A 185 15.90 -8.36 9.52
C ALA A 185 17.17 -7.70 10.05
N VAL A 186 17.43 -6.47 9.59
CA VAL A 186 18.55 -5.64 10.04
C VAL A 186 17.99 -4.38 10.68
N PRO A 187 18.30 -4.08 11.94
CA PRO A 187 17.91 -2.83 12.57
C PRO A 187 18.47 -1.62 11.81
N VAL A 188 17.62 -0.62 11.59
CA VAL A 188 18.02 0.67 11.01
C VAL A 188 18.55 1.55 12.13
N GLN A 189 19.77 2.05 12.00
CA GLN A 189 20.42 2.80 13.07
C GLN A 189 19.68 4.11 13.38
N GLY A 190 19.32 4.30 14.66
CA GLY A 190 18.65 5.52 15.12
C GLY A 190 17.14 5.55 14.89
N GLU A 191 16.57 4.52 14.25
CA GLU A 191 15.16 4.41 13.90
C GLU A 191 14.52 3.19 14.57
N GLU A 192 13.22 3.23 14.86
CA GLU A 192 12.47 2.06 15.35
C GLU A 192 12.06 1.11 14.20
N LEU A 193 12.96 0.88 13.24
CA LEU A 193 12.68 0.15 12.01
C LEU A 193 13.62 -1.02 11.80
N LEU A 194 13.10 -2.06 11.16
CA LEU A 194 13.83 -3.22 10.67
C LEU A 194 13.79 -3.22 9.15
N PHE A 195 14.94 -3.20 8.49
CA PHE A 195 15.08 -3.45 7.06
C PHE A 195 15.10 -4.96 6.80
N ILE A 196 14.23 -5.46 5.92
CA ILE A 196 14.17 -6.88 5.58
C ILE A 196 14.94 -7.13 4.28
N LYS A 197 16.08 -7.82 4.37
CA LYS A 197 16.86 -8.23 3.18
C LYS A 197 16.08 -9.25 2.35
N LYS A 198 16.09 -9.19 1.03
CA LYS A 198 15.54 -10.27 0.18
C LYS A 198 16.41 -11.54 0.30
N ASN A 199 15.80 -12.71 0.11
CA ASN A 199 16.52 -14.00 0.10
C ASN A 199 17.49 -14.15 -1.09
N THR A 200 17.24 -13.41 -2.17
CA THR A 200 18.07 -13.35 -3.36
C THR A 200 18.96 -12.11 -3.32
N ASP A 201 20.27 -12.27 -3.54
CA ASP A 201 21.17 -11.15 -3.81
C ASP A 201 20.78 -10.49 -5.15
N ILE A 202 19.85 -9.53 -5.12
CA ILE A 202 19.51 -8.71 -6.30
C ILE A 202 20.76 -8.00 -6.83
N PHE A 203 21.72 -7.68 -5.96
CA PHE A 203 23.01 -7.09 -6.31
C PHE A 203 23.87 -7.96 -7.26
N ARG A 204 23.56 -9.24 -7.47
CA ARG A 204 24.22 -10.04 -8.51
C ARG A 204 23.79 -9.65 -9.93
N TYR A 205 22.63 -9.01 -10.07
CA TYR A 205 22.08 -8.56 -11.35
C TYR A 205 22.38 -7.09 -11.65
N LEU A 206 22.91 -6.36 -10.68
CA LEU A 206 23.49 -5.02 -10.87
C LEU A 206 24.93 -5.17 -11.39
N ARG A 207 25.06 -5.36 -12.70
CA ARG A 207 26.32 -5.21 -13.44
C ARG A 207 26.37 -3.88 -14.17
#